data_AF-A0A947R7B7-F1
#
_entry.id   AF-A0A947R7B7-F1
#
_cell.length_a   1.000
_cell.length_b   1.000
_cell.length_c   1.000
_cell.angle_alpha   90.00
_cell.angle_beta   90.00
_cell.angle_gamma   90.00
#
_symmetry.space_group_name_H-M   'P 1'
#
loop_
_entity.id
_entity.type
_entity.pdbx_description
1 polymer ?
#
loop_
_entity_poly.entity_id
_entity_poly.type
_entity_poly.pdbx_seq_one_letter_code
_entity_poly.pdbx_strand_id
1 'polypeptide(L)'
;MTIRAFFLVLLLAALYPVSVFPESGEANPKISQMAQATPFENQDTSGQDILKTGEASLRVQLAEYYANVPKNIVELQPFRTTTQIPVKDKYDQKGTATLINLNPEINVWFLLLLVWDNGAKEAFHLENRLPDKVLLSLNKTFPYGLVITDNQKDFFFDLWKNPRDNALLHAKRSGKPFQQICNMYLFLRNSVAGRKTNLEYVTDVLRNHVWQGDQIVSLVRETLYRDAYLISSEASPAQEVKQPRPPGAPERPLINPVFINYAQDIEELGIELDEKEKGRILIGRWYEVKGLEGIYISVVQPRFIAEEVIHSQRKLTNPLDEVESEAVSYMVAFDLDRFNVGFSVGTEHPKAGWSERTLEGVLDPGMPGPDGIDTFFPLVMTGMISPDNARMVNVAFIGGFKRYHSAFHYGTLALNNYGHHSGFIEYGTILSKLQPGLATIIVDADGQVNMKTWTETDNKNLKEIRHARQNGVPIIDYDPSTGISKPGEYVRFWGKGNWSGSISKKYRTLRAGLAVHENDGRRFLMFGYFSSVTTSAMARIFQGYKCKYAMLLDINALEHTYLSIYKKNNGSFSVMNLIKGMNVLDKVSDNQTIPRFIGFPDNRDFFYLTKKEEK
;
A
#
# COMPACT_ATOMS: atom_id res chain seq x y z
N MET A 1 -33.14 -8.84 24.12
CA MET A 1 -32.15 -9.94 23.93
C MET A 1 -30.72 -9.43 23.66
N THR A 2 -30.54 -8.12 23.42
CA THR A 2 -29.30 -7.46 22.95
C THR A 2 -28.26 -7.16 24.04
N ILE A 3 -28.67 -7.05 25.32
CA ILE A 3 -27.77 -6.73 26.44
C ILE A 3 -26.95 -7.96 26.89
N ARG A 4 -27.48 -9.18 26.69
CA ARG A 4 -26.81 -10.43 27.12
C ARG A 4 -25.60 -10.81 26.26
N ALA A 5 -25.61 -10.49 24.96
CA ALA A 5 -24.47 -10.79 24.08
C ALA A 5 -23.25 -9.90 24.37
N PHE A 6 -23.48 -8.61 24.66
CA PHE A 6 -22.41 -7.67 25.02
C PHE A 6 -21.77 -8.03 26.37
N PHE A 7 -22.58 -8.46 27.35
CA PHE A 7 -22.08 -8.96 28.62
C PHE A 7 -21.28 -10.26 28.50
N LEU A 8 -21.65 -11.17 27.59
CA LEU A 8 -20.94 -12.44 27.38
C LEU A 8 -19.54 -12.22 26.77
N VAL A 9 -19.41 -11.25 25.85
CA VAL A 9 -18.12 -10.86 25.24
C VAL A 9 -17.20 -10.18 26.27
N LEU A 10 -17.75 -9.31 27.12
CA LEU A 10 -17.02 -8.72 28.25
C LEU A 10 -16.62 -9.76 29.31
N LEU A 11 -17.48 -10.76 29.59
CA LEU A 11 -17.17 -11.84 30.52
C LEU A 11 -16.03 -12.73 30.01
N LEU A 12 -16.02 -13.05 28.71
CA LEU A 12 -14.96 -13.86 28.09
C LEU A 12 -13.61 -13.12 28.06
N ALA A 13 -13.63 -11.79 27.86
CA ALA A 13 -12.42 -10.96 27.95
C ALA A 13 -11.90 -10.81 29.40
N ALA A 14 -12.79 -10.84 30.40
CA ALA A 14 -12.42 -10.76 31.82
C ALA A 14 -11.92 -12.10 32.40
N LEU A 15 -12.32 -13.24 31.82
CA LEU A 15 -11.91 -14.58 32.26
C LEU A 15 -10.51 -15.00 31.79
N TYR A 16 -9.87 -14.23 30.92
CA TYR A 16 -8.48 -14.42 30.48
C TYR A 16 -7.64 -13.15 30.70
N PRO A 17 -7.28 -12.83 31.96
CA PRO A 17 -6.27 -11.79 32.21
C PRO A 17 -4.92 -12.31 31.74
N VAL A 18 -4.48 -11.90 30.54
CA VAL A 18 -3.09 -12.09 30.13
C VAL A 18 -2.26 -11.03 30.83
N SER A 19 -1.52 -11.48 31.84
CA SER A 19 -0.44 -10.74 32.49
C SER A 19 0.50 -10.14 31.43
N VAL A 20 0.62 -8.83 31.46
CA VAL A 20 1.66 -8.08 30.75
C VAL A 20 3.01 -8.35 31.43
N PHE A 21 4.05 -8.50 30.62
CA PHE A 21 5.45 -8.87 30.88
C PHE A 21 5.82 -10.35 30.72
N PRO A 22 6.87 -10.59 29.90
CA PRO A 22 8.05 -11.23 30.44
C PRO A 22 9.27 -10.33 30.31
N GLU A 23 9.92 -10.07 31.45
CA GLU A 23 11.37 -9.90 31.51
C GLU A 23 12.06 -11.24 31.21
N SER A 24 13.34 -11.14 30.84
CA SER A 24 14.35 -12.20 30.65
C SER A 24 14.40 -12.86 29.27
N GLY A 25 15.61 -12.79 28.70
CA GLY A 25 15.94 -13.22 27.36
C GLY A 25 16.13 -14.72 27.22
N GLU A 26 15.64 -15.23 26.09
CA GLU A 26 16.19 -16.41 25.44
C GLU A 26 16.46 -16.08 23.98
N ALA A 27 17.66 -16.43 23.53
CA ALA A 27 18.14 -16.20 22.18
C ALA A 27 17.31 -17.02 21.17
N ASN A 28 16.77 -16.36 20.16
CA ASN A 28 16.05 -16.99 19.06
C ASN A 28 17.05 -17.77 18.16
N PRO A 29 16.89 -19.11 17.99
CA PRO A 29 17.87 -19.94 17.27
C PRO A 29 17.94 -19.69 15.75
N LYS A 30 17.06 -18.86 15.19
CA LYS A 30 17.05 -18.55 13.74
C LYS A 30 18.10 -17.52 13.28
N ILE A 31 18.87 -16.95 14.19
CA ILE A 31 19.97 -16.03 13.86
C ILE A 31 21.20 -16.79 13.30
N SER A 32 21.26 -18.12 13.44
CA SER A 32 22.40 -18.93 12.99
C SER A 32 22.47 -19.17 11.49
N GLN A 33 21.38 -19.01 10.73
CA GLN A 33 21.36 -19.27 9.27
C GLN A 33 21.77 -18.07 8.41
N MET A 34 21.82 -16.84 8.94
CA MET A 34 22.28 -15.66 8.17
C MET A 34 23.81 -15.57 8.02
N ALA A 35 24.58 -16.49 8.62
CA ALA A 35 26.04 -16.40 8.73
C ALA A 35 26.81 -17.43 7.87
N GLN A 36 26.16 -18.14 6.95
CA GLN A 36 26.83 -19.08 6.05
C GLN A 36 26.79 -18.59 4.61
N ALA A 37 27.53 -17.52 4.32
CA ALA A 37 28.03 -17.24 2.98
C ALA A 37 29.52 -17.64 2.97
N THR A 38 29.88 -18.55 2.06
CA THR A 38 31.24 -19.01 1.83
C THR A 38 32.20 -17.84 1.57
N PRO A 39 33.44 -17.87 2.11
CA PRO A 39 34.41 -16.80 1.92
C PRO A 39 34.89 -16.78 0.46
N PHE A 40 34.59 -15.70 -0.27
CA PHE A 40 35.25 -15.40 -1.54
C PHE A 40 36.59 -14.71 -1.23
N GLU A 41 37.68 -15.37 -1.61
CA GLU A 41 39.03 -14.79 -1.61
C GLU A 41 39.12 -13.57 -2.53
N ASN A 42 39.81 -12.53 -2.06
CA ASN A 42 40.02 -11.27 -2.77
C ASN A 42 40.82 -11.49 -4.06
N GLN A 43 40.31 -10.97 -5.18
CA GLN A 43 41.17 -10.53 -6.28
C GLN A 43 40.84 -9.10 -6.67
N ASP A 44 41.91 -8.30 -6.67
CA ASP A 44 41.99 -6.94 -7.19
C ASP A 44 41.68 -7.00 -8.69
N THR A 45 40.55 -6.43 -9.11
CA THR A 45 39.96 -6.73 -10.42
C THR A 45 39.71 -5.47 -11.23
N SER A 46 40.32 -5.44 -12.42
CA SER A 46 40.12 -4.43 -13.46
C SER A 46 38.65 -4.35 -13.90
N GLY A 47 38.25 -3.26 -14.57
CA GLY A 47 36.85 -2.98 -14.93
C GLY A 47 36.11 -4.06 -15.74
N GLN A 48 36.81 -5.02 -16.37
CA GLN A 48 36.20 -6.18 -17.03
C GLN A 48 35.83 -7.32 -16.07
N ASP A 49 36.56 -7.48 -14.96
CA ASP A 49 36.27 -8.50 -13.94
C ASP A 49 35.17 -8.04 -12.97
N ILE A 50 35.05 -6.73 -12.72
CA ILE A 50 33.92 -6.14 -11.96
C ILE A 50 32.58 -6.41 -12.68
N LEU A 51 32.55 -6.32 -14.02
CA LEU A 51 31.36 -6.62 -14.82
C LEU A 51 31.01 -8.12 -14.78
N LYS A 52 32.00 -9.00 -14.89
CA LYS A 52 31.79 -10.47 -14.81
C LYS A 52 31.36 -10.93 -13.42
N THR A 53 31.92 -10.37 -12.36
CA THR A 53 31.53 -10.68 -10.97
C THR A 53 30.14 -10.15 -10.64
N GLY A 54 29.76 -8.97 -11.17
CA GLY A 54 28.40 -8.44 -11.08
C GLY A 54 27.36 -9.33 -11.76
N GLU A 55 27.64 -9.80 -12.99
CA GLU A 55 26.74 -10.71 -13.72
C GLU A 55 26.61 -12.09 -13.05
N ALA A 56 27.72 -12.65 -12.54
CA ALA A 56 27.70 -13.92 -11.82
C ALA A 56 26.89 -13.82 -10.52
N SER A 57 27.04 -12.72 -9.77
CA SER A 57 26.25 -12.44 -8.57
C SER A 57 24.76 -12.33 -8.88
N LEU A 58 24.38 -11.56 -9.91
CA LEU A 58 22.99 -11.40 -10.33
C LEU A 58 22.34 -12.74 -10.70
N ARG A 59 23.05 -13.64 -11.38
CA ARG A 59 22.53 -14.98 -11.73
C ARG A 59 22.20 -15.81 -10.49
N VAL A 60 23.08 -15.79 -9.48
CA VAL A 60 22.84 -16.50 -8.21
C VAL A 60 21.64 -15.90 -7.47
N GLN A 61 21.57 -14.57 -7.37
CA GLN A 61 20.47 -13.88 -6.69
C GLN A 61 19.11 -14.08 -7.39
N LEU A 62 19.10 -14.14 -8.73
CA LEU A 62 17.89 -14.50 -9.48
C LEU A 62 17.47 -15.96 -9.23
N ALA A 63 18.43 -16.88 -9.14
CA ALA A 63 18.13 -18.27 -8.80
C ALA A 63 17.51 -18.40 -7.39
N GLU A 64 18.05 -17.69 -6.40
CA GLU A 64 17.45 -17.60 -5.05
C GLU A 64 16.03 -17.02 -5.10
N TYR A 65 15.83 -15.93 -5.85
CA TYR A 65 14.52 -15.32 -6.02
C TYR A 65 13.50 -16.32 -6.57
N TYR A 66 13.83 -17.04 -7.65
CA TYR A 66 12.92 -18.01 -8.28
C TYR A 66 12.79 -19.35 -7.55
N ALA A 67 13.74 -19.72 -6.68
CA ALA A 67 13.69 -20.99 -5.98
C ALA A 67 12.42 -21.11 -5.11
N ASN A 68 11.81 -22.29 -5.07
CA ASN A 68 10.64 -22.56 -4.23
C ASN A 68 11.09 -23.25 -2.95
N VAL A 69 11.78 -22.49 -2.10
CA VAL A 69 12.37 -22.93 -0.83
C VAL A 69 12.13 -21.88 0.26
N PRO A 70 12.22 -22.24 1.55
CA PRO A 70 12.28 -21.27 2.62
C PRO A 70 13.41 -20.28 2.41
N LYS A 71 13.12 -19.00 2.65
CA LYS A 71 14.02 -17.86 2.44
C LYS A 71 13.94 -16.90 3.61
N ASN A 72 14.86 -15.94 3.61
CA ASN A 72 14.73 -14.69 4.30
C ASN A 72 14.42 -13.54 3.31
N ILE A 73 14.12 -12.36 3.84
CA ILE A 73 13.72 -11.21 3.02
C ILE A 73 14.83 -10.72 2.07
N VAL A 74 16.11 -10.95 2.40
CA VAL A 74 17.26 -10.57 1.56
C VAL A 74 17.37 -11.45 0.32
N GLU A 75 17.14 -12.75 0.45
CA GLU A 75 17.11 -13.71 -0.67
C GLU A 75 15.94 -13.44 -1.64
N LEU A 76 14.92 -12.70 -1.20
CA LEU A 76 13.83 -12.22 -2.05
C LEU A 76 14.20 -10.97 -2.87
N GLN A 77 15.39 -10.39 -2.66
CA GLN A 77 15.86 -9.20 -3.40
C GLN A 77 16.89 -9.62 -4.46
N PRO A 78 16.48 -9.83 -5.73
CA PRO A 78 17.37 -10.33 -6.78
C PRO A 78 18.37 -9.29 -7.31
N PHE A 79 18.19 -8.01 -6.99
CA PHE A 79 19.02 -6.91 -7.50
C PHE A 79 19.92 -6.29 -6.43
N ARG A 80 19.98 -6.90 -5.24
CA ARG A 80 20.69 -6.34 -4.09
C ARG A 80 22.19 -6.27 -4.34
N THR A 81 22.84 -5.27 -3.75
CA THR A 81 24.30 -5.26 -3.61
C THR A 81 24.68 -5.42 -2.15
N THR A 82 25.82 -6.06 -1.91
CA THR A 82 26.30 -6.37 -0.57
C THR A 82 27.77 -6.04 -0.47
N THR A 83 28.13 -5.26 0.53
CA THR A 83 29.51 -4.94 0.89
C THR A 83 29.78 -5.41 2.31
N GLN A 84 30.94 -6.01 2.54
CA GLN A 84 31.33 -6.53 3.84
C GLN A 84 32.75 -6.10 4.20
N ILE A 85 32.95 -5.65 5.45
CA ILE A 85 34.28 -5.32 5.98
C ILE A 85 34.46 -5.90 7.39
N PRO A 86 35.70 -6.25 7.78
CA PRO A 86 36.00 -6.49 9.18
C PRO A 86 35.87 -5.18 9.96
N VAL A 87 35.32 -5.27 11.17
CA VAL A 87 35.16 -4.14 12.08
C VAL A 87 35.71 -4.46 13.45
N LYS A 88 35.95 -3.41 14.23
CA LYS A 88 36.24 -3.53 15.65
C LYS A 88 35.57 -2.40 16.41
N ASP A 89 35.27 -2.61 17.68
CA ASP A 89 34.81 -1.54 18.56
C ASP A 89 35.98 -0.90 19.34
N LYS A 90 35.68 0.05 20.23
CA LYS A 90 36.67 0.75 21.06
C LYS A 90 37.36 -0.14 22.10
N TYR A 91 36.85 -1.35 22.34
CA TYR A 91 37.41 -2.34 23.26
C TYR A 91 38.14 -3.45 22.48
N ASP A 92 38.44 -3.23 21.19
CA ASP A 92 39.04 -4.20 20.27
C ASP A 92 38.23 -5.50 20.11
N GLN A 93 36.94 -5.49 20.45
CA GLN A 93 36.03 -6.57 20.06
C GLN A 93 35.92 -6.56 18.55
N LYS A 94 36.30 -7.67 17.93
CA LYS A 94 36.25 -7.85 16.47
C LYS A 94 34.87 -8.35 16.03
N GLY A 95 34.56 -8.05 14.78
CA GLY A 95 33.36 -8.50 14.11
C GLY A 95 33.39 -8.18 12.62
N THR A 96 32.22 -8.27 12.01
CA THR A 96 31.98 -8.02 10.60
C THR A 96 30.78 -7.10 10.44
N ALA A 97 30.95 -6.03 9.66
CA ALA A 97 29.85 -5.18 9.20
C ALA A 97 29.49 -5.56 7.77
N THR A 98 28.20 -5.75 7.52
CA THR A 98 27.64 -6.01 6.18
C THR A 98 26.62 -4.94 5.87
N LEU A 99 26.78 -4.24 4.76
CA LEU A 99 25.83 -3.26 4.24
C LEU A 99 25.19 -3.83 2.97
N ILE A 100 23.87 -3.93 2.98
CA ILE A 100 23.08 -4.47 1.88
C ILE A 100 22.19 -3.35 1.35
N ASN A 101 22.38 -2.94 0.09
CA ASN A 101 21.42 -2.11 -0.62
C ASN A 101 20.39 -3.03 -1.26
N LEU A 102 19.11 -2.89 -0.89
CA LEU A 102 18.07 -3.83 -1.32
C LEU A 102 17.72 -3.68 -2.81
N ASN A 103 17.91 -2.49 -3.37
CA ASN A 103 17.82 -2.23 -4.81
C ASN A 103 18.64 -0.98 -5.16
N PRO A 104 19.85 -1.12 -5.74
CA PRO A 104 20.72 -0.01 -6.09
C PRO A 104 20.17 0.97 -7.12
N GLU A 105 19.20 0.56 -7.94
CA GLU A 105 18.55 1.47 -8.90
C GLU A 105 17.67 2.49 -8.18
N ILE A 106 17.01 2.06 -7.10
CA ILE A 106 16.14 2.91 -6.28
C ILE A 106 16.92 3.57 -5.14
N ASN A 107 17.91 2.86 -4.58
CA ASN A 107 18.89 3.37 -3.61
C ASN A 107 18.30 3.98 -2.32
N VAL A 108 17.12 3.50 -1.88
CA VAL A 108 16.41 4.02 -0.70
C VAL A 108 16.62 3.15 0.54
N TRP A 109 16.36 1.84 0.48
CA TRP A 109 16.42 0.97 1.67
C TRP A 109 17.70 0.14 1.75
N PHE A 110 18.26 0.13 2.96
CA PHE A 110 19.47 -0.61 3.29
C PHE A 110 19.31 -1.42 4.57
N LEU A 111 19.97 -2.57 4.61
CA LEU A 111 20.22 -3.30 5.85
C LEU A 111 21.69 -3.16 6.24
N LEU A 112 21.93 -2.70 7.47
CA LEU A 112 23.23 -2.76 8.11
C LEU A 112 23.21 -3.87 9.15
N LEU A 113 24.06 -4.89 8.96
CA LEU A 113 24.22 -6.03 9.86
C LEU A 113 25.58 -5.94 10.55
N LEU A 114 25.59 -6.01 11.88
CA LEU A 114 26.79 -6.13 12.69
C LEU A 114 26.81 -7.52 13.32
N VAL A 115 27.87 -8.29 13.06
CA VAL A 115 28.09 -9.62 13.63
C VAL A 115 29.41 -9.61 14.37
N TRP A 116 29.37 -9.74 15.69
CA TRP A 116 30.56 -9.71 16.54
C TRP A 116 31.04 -11.13 16.86
N ASP A 117 32.35 -11.30 17.09
CA ASP A 117 32.96 -12.61 17.37
C ASP A 117 32.46 -13.23 18.69
N ASN A 118 31.92 -12.42 19.60
CA ASN A 118 31.27 -12.87 20.82
C ASN A 118 29.84 -13.44 20.58
N GLY A 119 29.40 -13.50 19.33
CA GLY A 119 28.09 -14.01 18.91
C GLY A 119 26.98 -12.95 18.86
N ALA A 120 27.21 -11.73 19.35
CA ALA A 120 26.22 -10.65 19.28
C ALA A 120 25.95 -10.27 17.82
N LYS A 121 24.66 -10.17 17.48
CA LYS A 121 24.20 -9.86 16.12
C LYS A 121 23.13 -8.80 16.15
N GLU A 122 23.30 -7.77 15.33
CA GLU A 122 22.39 -6.65 15.25
C GLU A 122 22.07 -6.33 13.79
N ALA A 123 20.82 -5.96 13.52
CA ALA A 123 20.35 -5.54 12.22
C ALA A 123 19.64 -4.19 12.35
N PHE A 124 19.97 -3.27 11.44
CA PHE A 124 19.41 -1.93 11.38
C PHE A 124 18.86 -1.67 9.98
N HIS A 125 17.59 -1.27 9.91
CA HIS A 125 16.95 -0.85 8.67
C HIS A 125 17.16 0.66 8.48
N LEU A 126 17.93 1.02 7.46
CA LEU A 126 18.28 2.40 7.13
C LEU A 126 17.54 2.85 5.88
N GLU A 127 17.12 4.11 5.88
CA GLU A 127 16.50 4.78 4.73
C GLU A 127 17.37 5.96 4.31
N ASN A 128 17.83 5.91 3.06
CA ASN A 128 18.51 7.01 2.38
C ASN A 128 17.48 8.08 2.00
N ARG A 129 17.66 9.28 2.52
CA ARG A 129 16.73 10.40 2.31
C ARG A 129 16.94 11.10 0.98
N LEU A 130 18.10 10.89 0.34
CA LEU A 130 18.52 11.54 -0.90
C LEU A 130 19.03 10.49 -1.90
N PRO A 131 18.18 9.52 -2.31
CA PRO A 131 18.59 8.37 -3.10
C PRO A 131 19.31 8.73 -4.41
N ASP A 132 18.93 9.84 -5.05
CA ASP A 132 19.49 10.26 -6.33
C ASP A 132 20.82 11.04 -6.19
N LYS A 133 21.21 11.40 -4.97
CA LYS A 133 22.38 12.27 -4.70
C LYS A 133 23.45 11.60 -3.85
N VAL A 134 23.03 10.67 -3.00
CA VAL A 134 23.84 10.16 -1.90
C VAL A 134 24.08 8.67 -2.05
N LEU A 135 25.35 8.26 -1.96
CA LEU A 135 25.77 6.86 -1.92
C LEU A 135 26.24 6.49 -0.52
N LEU A 136 25.88 5.28 -0.08
CA LEU A 136 26.28 4.73 1.21
C LEU A 136 27.30 3.62 0.99
N SER A 137 28.40 3.62 1.74
CA SER A 137 29.41 2.58 1.67
C SER A 137 30.06 2.26 3.01
N LEU A 138 30.72 1.10 3.07
CA LEU A 138 31.60 0.71 4.15
C LEU A 138 33.05 0.93 3.71
N ASN A 139 33.89 1.41 4.62
CA ASN A 139 35.30 1.65 4.34
C ASN A 139 36.20 0.92 5.34
N LYS A 140 37.10 0.06 4.85
CA LYS A 140 38.03 -0.74 5.67
C LYS A 140 38.95 0.13 6.53
N THR A 141 39.29 1.36 6.10
CA THR A 141 40.11 2.29 6.89
C THR A 141 39.28 3.06 7.93
N PHE A 142 37.95 2.97 7.86
CA PHE A 142 37.01 3.55 8.81
C PHE A 142 36.04 2.46 9.35
N PRO A 143 36.53 1.52 10.18
CA PRO A 143 35.80 0.31 10.58
C PRO A 143 34.72 0.53 11.65
N TYR A 144 34.29 1.77 11.87
CA TYR A 144 33.42 2.16 12.97
C TYR A 144 32.08 2.75 12.52
N GLY A 145 31.86 2.84 11.21
CA GLY A 145 30.71 3.57 10.69
C GLY A 145 30.52 3.49 9.19
N LEU A 146 29.68 4.39 8.69
CA LEU A 146 29.36 4.52 7.27
C LEU A 146 30.09 5.71 6.66
N VAL A 147 30.46 5.54 5.39
CA VAL A 147 30.87 6.64 4.52
C VAL A 147 29.68 7.01 3.64
N ILE A 148 29.35 8.29 3.66
CA ILE A 148 28.30 8.88 2.83
C ILE A 148 28.99 9.77 1.79
N THR A 149 28.83 9.43 0.52
CA THR A 149 29.37 10.23 -0.59
C THR A 149 28.26 11.09 -1.15
N ASP A 150 28.42 12.42 -1.06
CA ASP A 150 27.52 13.42 -1.62
C ASP A 150 28.36 14.42 -2.44
N ASN A 151 28.00 14.62 -3.71
CA ASN A 151 28.73 15.51 -4.64
C ASN A 151 30.24 15.26 -4.66
N GLN A 152 30.63 13.97 -4.74
CA GLN A 152 32.04 13.51 -4.74
C GLN A 152 32.82 13.82 -3.46
N LYS A 153 32.15 14.23 -2.37
CA LYS A 153 32.75 14.43 -1.06
C LYS A 153 32.32 13.32 -0.12
N ASP A 154 33.29 12.75 0.56
CA ASP A 154 33.07 11.70 1.54
C ASP A 154 32.88 12.29 2.94
N PHE A 155 31.80 11.89 3.59
CA PHE A 155 31.47 12.21 4.97
C PHE A 155 31.49 10.93 5.80
N PHE A 156 32.27 10.93 6.88
CA PHE A 156 32.49 9.77 7.73
C PHE A 156 31.65 9.89 9.00
N PHE A 157 30.76 8.94 9.23
CA PHE A 157 29.86 8.94 10.38
C PHE A 157 30.14 7.73 11.27
N ASP A 158 30.65 7.98 12.48
CA ASP A 158 30.81 6.94 13.51
C ASP A 158 29.43 6.49 13.98
N LEU A 159 29.19 5.18 13.91
CA LEU A 159 27.88 4.59 14.19
C LEU A 159 27.92 3.46 15.22
N TRP A 160 29.06 2.81 15.42
CA TRP A 160 29.18 1.67 16.34
C TRP A 160 30.53 1.58 17.07
N LYS A 161 31.40 2.60 17.02
CA LYS A 161 32.70 2.56 17.72
C LYS A 161 32.56 2.22 19.21
N ASN A 162 31.55 2.77 19.87
CA ASN A 162 31.31 2.54 21.29
C ASN A 162 30.10 1.62 21.49
N PRO A 163 30.26 0.35 21.89
CA PRO A 163 29.15 -0.59 21.95
C PRO A 163 28.12 -0.25 23.03
N ARG A 164 28.48 0.56 24.03
CA ARG A 164 27.58 0.95 25.13
C ARG A 164 26.79 2.22 24.84
N ASP A 165 27.32 3.05 23.95
CA ASP A 165 26.79 4.38 23.65
C ASP A 165 27.18 4.76 22.22
N ASN A 166 26.39 4.29 21.27
CA ASN A 166 26.57 4.61 19.85
C ASN A 166 25.28 5.13 19.22
N ALA A 167 25.45 5.78 18.07
CA ALA A 167 24.36 6.44 17.36
C ALA A 167 23.25 5.46 16.94
N LEU A 168 23.58 4.22 16.56
CA LEU A 168 22.59 3.22 16.14
C LEU A 168 21.72 2.76 17.32
N LEU A 169 22.32 2.45 18.46
CA LEU A 169 21.59 2.05 19.67
C LEU A 169 20.79 3.20 20.27
N HIS A 170 21.36 4.41 20.30
CA HIS A 170 20.63 5.60 20.72
C HIS A 170 19.41 5.83 19.81
N ALA A 171 19.60 5.71 18.49
CA ALA A 171 18.53 5.88 17.54
C ALA A 171 17.45 4.80 17.65
N LYS A 172 17.84 3.55 17.92
CA LYS A 172 16.92 2.43 18.16
C LYS A 172 16.08 2.61 19.42
N ARG A 173 16.67 3.17 20.48
CA ARG A 173 16.00 3.43 21.77
C ARG A 173 15.06 4.64 21.75
N SER A 174 15.06 5.46 20.69
CA SER A 174 14.22 6.67 20.64
C SER A 174 12.72 6.35 20.62
N GLY A 175 12.33 5.14 20.19
CA GLY A 175 10.94 4.72 20.03
C GLY A 175 10.20 5.45 18.90
N LYS A 176 10.86 6.34 18.15
CA LYS A 176 10.27 7.05 17.00
C LYS A 176 10.31 6.15 15.77
N PRO A 177 9.23 6.05 14.97
CA PRO A 177 9.20 5.24 13.75
C PRO A 177 10.36 5.55 12.79
N PHE A 178 10.73 6.84 12.70
CA PHE A 178 11.88 7.34 11.97
C PHE A 178 12.77 8.15 12.90
N GLN A 179 14.03 7.75 13.02
CA GLN A 179 15.02 8.46 13.80
C GLN A 179 16.17 8.94 12.91
N GLN A 180 16.39 10.25 12.89
CA GLN A 180 17.49 10.84 12.11
C GLN A 180 18.84 10.40 12.68
N ILE A 181 19.75 10.03 11.78
CA ILE A 181 21.17 9.78 12.04
C ILE A 181 22.02 10.42 10.93
N CYS A 182 23.34 10.42 11.09
CA CYS A 182 24.30 10.92 10.10
C CYS A 182 23.95 12.33 9.58
N ASN A 183 23.81 13.31 10.47
CA ASN A 183 23.47 14.70 10.11
C ASN A 183 22.31 14.81 9.11
N MET A 184 21.22 14.08 9.36
CA MET A 184 20.02 14.10 8.51
C MET A 184 20.18 13.45 7.13
N TYR A 185 21.27 12.77 6.79
CA TYR A 185 21.31 12.02 5.52
C TYR A 185 20.43 10.77 5.54
N LEU A 186 20.29 10.14 6.71
CA LEU A 186 19.58 8.86 6.84
C LEU A 186 18.51 8.92 7.93
N PHE A 187 17.47 8.09 7.76
CA PHE A 187 16.65 7.63 8.87
C PHE A 187 17.03 6.20 9.25
N LEU A 188 17.09 5.94 10.55
CA LEU A 188 16.93 4.60 11.11
C LEU A 188 15.44 4.35 11.33
N ARG A 189 14.94 3.24 10.80
CA ARG A 189 13.53 2.82 10.91
C ARG A 189 13.34 1.92 12.13
N ASN A 190 12.44 2.31 13.03
CA ASN A 190 12.14 1.56 14.26
C ASN A 190 10.78 0.89 14.20
N SER A 191 10.72 -0.33 14.75
CA SER A 191 9.47 -1.05 14.91
C SER A 191 8.56 -0.31 15.88
N VAL A 192 7.32 -0.11 15.46
CA VAL A 192 6.27 0.57 16.22
C VAL A 192 4.95 -0.15 16.02
N ALA A 193 4.06 -0.06 17.02
CA ALA A 193 2.72 -0.61 16.88
C ALA A 193 1.86 0.34 16.02
N GLY A 194 1.23 -0.21 14.97
CA GLY A 194 0.22 0.49 14.19
C GLY A 194 -1.09 0.64 14.95
N ARG A 195 -1.80 1.74 14.70
CA ARG A 195 -3.19 1.89 15.16
C ARG A 195 -4.04 0.81 14.50
N LYS A 196 -4.91 0.21 15.31
CA LYS A 196 -6.05 -0.60 14.90
C LYS A 196 -7.31 0.08 15.41
N THR A 197 -8.42 -0.05 14.70
CA THR A 197 -9.71 0.30 15.31
C THR A 197 -10.13 -0.78 16.31
N ASN A 198 -11.01 -0.45 17.26
CA ASN A 198 -11.49 -1.41 18.26
C ASN A 198 -12.10 -2.67 17.61
N LEU A 199 -12.76 -2.52 16.47
CA LEU A 199 -13.33 -3.64 15.71
C LEU A 199 -12.24 -4.51 15.07
N GLU A 200 -11.22 -3.90 14.47
CA GLU A 200 -10.08 -4.64 13.93
C GLU A 200 -9.36 -5.41 15.03
N TYR A 201 -9.15 -4.80 16.20
CA TYR A 201 -8.52 -5.46 17.34
C TYR A 201 -9.31 -6.69 17.78
N VAL A 202 -10.63 -6.55 18.01
CA VAL A 202 -11.50 -7.67 18.39
C VAL A 202 -11.52 -8.75 17.31
N THR A 203 -11.57 -8.36 16.03
CA THR A 203 -11.54 -9.33 14.93
C THR A 203 -10.22 -10.09 14.87
N ASP A 204 -9.09 -9.39 14.98
CA ASP A 204 -7.76 -9.99 14.91
C ASP A 204 -7.50 -10.91 16.12
N VAL A 205 -7.94 -10.54 17.33
CA VAL A 205 -7.84 -11.39 18.51
C VAL A 205 -8.65 -12.67 18.33
N LEU A 206 -9.91 -12.55 17.90
CA LEU A 206 -10.77 -13.71 17.66
C LEU A 206 -10.18 -14.63 16.58
N ARG A 207 -9.65 -14.08 15.49
CA ARG A 207 -9.01 -14.87 14.42
C ARG A 207 -7.73 -15.57 14.87
N ASN A 208 -6.85 -14.86 15.57
CA ASN A 208 -5.53 -15.38 15.91
C ASN A 208 -5.54 -16.32 17.13
N HIS A 209 -6.54 -16.24 18.01
CA HIS A 209 -6.50 -16.92 19.31
C HIS A 209 -7.72 -17.81 19.61
N VAL A 210 -8.78 -17.80 18.78
CA VAL A 210 -9.99 -18.60 19.02
C VAL A 210 -10.18 -19.61 17.89
N TRP A 211 -10.26 -20.90 18.24
CA TRP A 211 -10.62 -21.98 17.33
C TRP A 211 -12.03 -21.70 16.77
N GLN A 212 -12.21 -21.70 15.43
CA GLN A 212 -13.41 -21.20 14.73
C GLN A 212 -13.71 -19.69 14.90
N GLY A 213 -12.71 -18.89 15.26
CA GLY A 213 -12.84 -17.43 15.45
C GLY A 213 -13.47 -16.68 14.28
N ASP A 214 -13.26 -17.15 13.04
CA ASP A 214 -13.88 -16.59 11.84
C ASP A 214 -15.43 -16.65 11.85
N GLN A 215 -16.04 -17.69 12.44
CA GLN A 215 -17.50 -17.81 12.55
C GLN A 215 -18.08 -16.84 13.59
N ILE A 216 -17.34 -16.60 14.68
CA ILE A 216 -17.71 -15.66 15.75
C ILE A 216 -17.55 -14.21 15.27
N VAL A 217 -16.50 -13.94 14.49
CA VAL A 217 -16.29 -12.66 13.81
C VAL A 217 -17.46 -12.32 12.90
N SER A 218 -17.94 -13.26 12.08
CA SER A 218 -19.15 -13.06 11.25
C SER A 218 -20.39 -12.71 12.10
N LEU A 219 -20.60 -13.36 13.25
CA LEU A 219 -21.76 -13.13 14.13
C LEU A 219 -21.75 -11.74 14.82
N VAL A 220 -20.60 -11.30 15.33
CA VAL A 220 -20.45 -9.97 15.96
C VAL A 220 -20.65 -8.86 14.93
N ARG A 221 -20.18 -9.09 13.70
CA ARG A 221 -20.25 -8.15 12.59
C ARG A 221 -21.65 -8.02 11.98
N GLU A 222 -22.44 -9.10 11.92
CA GLU A 222 -23.85 -9.09 11.48
C GLU A 222 -24.77 -8.22 12.36
N THR A 223 -24.40 -8.02 13.64
CA THR A 223 -25.21 -7.26 14.60
C THR A 223 -24.88 -5.75 14.58
N LEU A 224 -23.69 -5.36 14.11
CA LEU A 224 -23.21 -3.97 14.11
C LEU A 224 -23.29 -3.27 12.73
N TYR A 225 -23.40 -4.02 11.61
CA TYR A 225 -23.26 -3.49 10.25
C TYR A 225 -24.40 -3.91 9.30
N ARG A 226 -25.65 -3.53 9.58
CA ARG A 226 -26.77 -3.63 8.62
C ARG A 226 -26.70 -2.47 7.62
N ASP A 227 -26.45 -2.71 6.32
CA ASP A 227 -26.61 -1.77 5.19
C ASP A 227 -26.20 -0.29 5.44
N ALA A 228 -25.31 -0.04 6.41
CA ALA A 228 -25.20 1.24 7.13
C ALA A 228 -24.43 2.34 6.38
N TYR A 229 -23.95 2.04 5.18
CA TYR A 229 -23.11 2.94 4.39
C TYR A 229 -23.73 3.29 3.04
N LEU A 230 -24.93 2.81 2.72
CA LEU A 230 -25.64 3.27 1.53
C LEU A 230 -25.87 4.78 1.67
N ILE A 231 -25.27 5.53 0.77
CA ILE A 231 -25.60 6.94 0.58
C ILE A 231 -26.52 6.95 -0.63
N SER A 232 -27.80 7.21 -0.39
CA SER A 232 -28.79 7.50 -1.42
C SER A 232 -29.14 8.98 -1.33
N SER A 233 -29.14 9.66 -2.46
CA SER A 233 -29.62 11.05 -2.55
C SER A 233 -30.51 11.16 -3.78
N GLU A 234 -31.62 11.89 -3.62
CA GLU A 234 -32.50 12.20 -4.74
C GLU A 234 -31.82 13.22 -5.65
N ALA A 235 -31.52 12.79 -6.87
CA ALA A 235 -31.12 13.72 -7.90
C ALA A 235 -32.35 14.35 -8.55
N SER A 236 -32.31 15.66 -8.78
CA SER A 236 -33.39 16.37 -9.45
C SER A 236 -32.84 17.33 -10.51
N PRO A 237 -33.65 17.70 -11.52
CA PRO A 237 -33.26 18.70 -12.51
C PRO A 237 -32.78 19.99 -11.84
N ALA A 238 -31.61 20.46 -12.24
CA ALA A 238 -31.07 21.75 -11.86
C ALA A 238 -31.08 22.69 -13.07
N GLN A 239 -31.00 24.00 -12.80
CA GLN A 239 -30.75 24.96 -13.87
C GLN A 239 -29.44 24.63 -14.57
N GLU A 240 -29.43 24.73 -15.89
CA GLU A 240 -28.24 24.52 -16.69
C GLU A 240 -27.13 25.49 -16.25
N VAL A 241 -26.11 24.94 -15.59
CA VAL A 241 -24.95 25.72 -15.20
C VAL A 241 -24.04 25.82 -16.43
N LYS A 242 -24.13 26.94 -17.17
CA LYS A 242 -23.23 27.29 -18.30
C LYS A 242 -21.77 27.57 -17.87
N GLN A 243 -21.33 27.01 -16.74
CA GLN A 243 -19.93 27.17 -16.33
C GLN A 243 -19.06 26.20 -17.14
N PRO A 244 -17.94 26.67 -17.70
CA PRO A 244 -17.00 25.79 -18.38
C PRO A 244 -16.46 24.73 -17.43
N ARG A 245 -16.00 23.60 -17.99
CA ARG A 245 -15.23 22.60 -17.24
C ARG A 245 -14.03 23.30 -16.57
N PRO A 246 -13.68 22.97 -15.31
CA PRO A 246 -12.47 23.52 -14.69
C PRO A 246 -11.24 23.29 -15.58
N PRO A 247 -10.36 24.28 -15.74
CA PRO A 247 -9.14 24.11 -16.52
C PRO A 247 -8.36 22.88 -16.07
N GLY A 248 -8.00 22.04 -17.03
CA GLY A 248 -7.21 20.84 -16.78
C GLY A 248 -7.92 19.66 -16.12
N ALA A 249 -9.21 19.77 -15.76
CA ALA A 249 -9.97 18.63 -15.26
C ALA A 249 -10.11 17.52 -16.32
N PRO A 250 -10.35 16.24 -15.95
CA PRO A 250 -10.65 15.18 -16.90
C PRO A 250 -11.91 15.46 -17.74
N GLU A 251 -12.15 14.67 -18.78
CA GLU A 251 -13.42 14.73 -19.49
C GLU A 251 -14.59 14.33 -18.60
N ARG A 252 -15.77 14.91 -18.88
CA ARG A 252 -17.01 14.49 -18.22
C ARG A 252 -17.30 13.03 -18.60
N PRO A 253 -17.73 12.17 -17.65
CA PRO A 253 -18.19 10.83 -17.96
C PRO A 253 -19.35 10.83 -18.96
N LEU A 254 -19.53 9.69 -19.62
CA LEU A 254 -20.68 9.37 -20.46
C LEU A 254 -21.92 9.21 -19.58
N ILE A 255 -22.66 10.30 -19.43
CA ILE A 255 -23.94 10.37 -18.73
C ILE A 255 -25.07 10.30 -19.76
N ASN A 256 -26.14 9.58 -19.45
CA ASN A 256 -27.33 9.57 -20.29
C ASN A 256 -27.83 11.02 -20.45
N PRO A 257 -27.98 11.53 -21.70
CA PRO A 257 -28.30 12.94 -21.97
C PRO A 257 -29.51 13.47 -21.21
N VAL A 258 -30.48 12.62 -20.87
CA VAL A 258 -31.67 12.99 -20.09
C VAL A 258 -31.30 13.52 -18.69
N PHE A 259 -30.21 13.03 -18.10
CA PHE A 259 -29.78 13.37 -16.74
C PHE A 259 -28.60 14.34 -16.69
N ILE A 260 -28.17 14.90 -17.83
CA ILE A 260 -26.97 15.74 -17.91
C ILE A 260 -27.06 17.02 -17.07
N ASN A 261 -28.27 17.49 -16.77
CA ASN A 261 -28.54 18.66 -15.93
C ASN A 261 -29.13 18.30 -14.56
N TYR A 262 -29.07 17.03 -14.14
CA TYR A 262 -29.49 16.66 -12.81
C TYR A 262 -28.39 16.97 -11.79
N ALA A 263 -28.79 17.47 -10.62
CA ALA A 263 -27.90 17.73 -9.50
C ALA A 263 -28.25 16.82 -8.32
N GLN A 264 -27.23 16.45 -7.57
CA GLN A 264 -27.31 15.59 -6.40
C GLN A 264 -26.78 16.31 -5.17
N ASP A 265 -27.37 16.03 -4.01
CA ASP A 265 -26.87 16.52 -2.73
C ASP A 265 -25.54 15.83 -2.37
N ILE A 266 -24.67 16.60 -1.72
CA ILE A 266 -23.34 16.17 -1.30
C ILE A 266 -23.15 16.35 0.21
N GLU A 267 -24.20 16.09 0.99
CA GLU A 267 -24.18 16.24 2.45
C GLU A 267 -23.04 15.46 3.11
N GLU A 268 -22.74 14.25 2.61
CA GLU A 268 -21.69 13.39 3.14
C GLU A 268 -20.27 13.76 2.67
N LEU A 269 -20.13 14.61 1.65
CA LEU A 269 -18.83 15.02 1.13
C LEU A 269 -18.13 15.90 2.17
N GLY A 270 -16.94 15.49 2.60
CA GLY A 270 -16.11 16.23 3.56
C GLY A 270 -15.01 17.08 2.92
N ILE A 271 -14.92 17.11 1.58
CA ILE A 271 -13.95 17.91 0.84
C ILE A 271 -14.57 19.23 0.38
N GLU A 272 -13.86 20.32 0.63
CA GLU A 272 -14.25 21.65 0.20
C GLU A 272 -14.01 21.85 -1.30
N LEU A 273 -15.04 22.35 -1.99
CA LEU A 273 -14.99 22.74 -3.41
C LEU A 273 -14.92 24.26 -3.53
N ASP A 274 -14.46 24.79 -4.66
CA ASP A 274 -14.42 26.24 -4.89
C ASP A 274 -15.83 26.88 -4.92
N GLU A 275 -15.95 28.13 -4.44
CA GLU A 275 -17.06 28.72 -3.65
C GLU A 275 -18.43 28.95 -4.32
N LYS A 276 -18.89 28.11 -5.26
CA LYS A 276 -20.16 28.34 -5.98
C LYS A 276 -21.26 27.29 -5.76
N GLU A 277 -20.98 26.21 -5.04
CA GLU A 277 -21.91 25.08 -4.94
C GLU A 277 -22.67 25.06 -3.61
N LYS A 278 -23.99 25.24 -3.64
CA LYS A 278 -24.88 25.26 -2.45
C LYS A 278 -25.25 23.85 -1.98
N GLY A 279 -24.25 23.02 -1.65
CA GLY A 279 -24.47 21.65 -1.14
C GLY A 279 -25.05 20.66 -2.15
N ARG A 280 -25.18 21.07 -3.42
CA ARG A 280 -25.65 20.26 -4.55
C ARG A 280 -24.72 20.46 -5.73
N ILE A 281 -24.40 19.39 -6.45
CA ILE A 281 -23.53 19.44 -7.63
C ILE A 281 -24.10 18.62 -8.79
N LEU A 282 -23.76 18.98 -10.03
CA LEU A 282 -24.21 18.29 -11.24
C LEU A 282 -23.58 16.90 -11.35
N ILE A 283 -24.39 15.91 -11.70
CA ILE A 283 -23.96 14.52 -11.86
C ILE A 283 -22.89 14.40 -12.95
N GLY A 284 -21.79 13.73 -12.64
CA GLY A 284 -20.66 13.52 -13.53
C GLY A 284 -19.82 14.77 -13.79
N ARG A 285 -20.23 15.97 -13.39
CA ARG A 285 -19.38 17.17 -13.56
C ARG A 285 -18.16 17.07 -12.64
N TRP A 286 -17.02 17.58 -13.11
CA TRP A 286 -15.80 17.73 -12.32
C TRP A 286 -15.77 19.11 -11.65
N TYR A 287 -15.39 19.11 -10.38
CA TYR A 287 -15.21 20.28 -9.53
C TYR A 287 -13.80 20.26 -8.95
N GLU A 288 -13.11 21.39 -8.99
CA GLU A 288 -11.77 21.49 -8.42
C GLU A 288 -11.85 21.62 -6.90
N VAL A 289 -10.90 20.96 -6.20
CA VAL A 289 -10.78 21.05 -4.75
C VAL A 289 -10.25 22.41 -4.35
N LYS A 290 -10.87 23.03 -3.34
CA LYS A 290 -10.60 24.43 -2.97
C LYS A 290 -9.14 24.67 -2.58
N GLY A 291 -8.42 25.38 -3.46
CA GLY A 291 -7.02 25.78 -3.25
C GLY A 291 -6.02 24.64 -3.45
N LEU A 292 -6.38 23.59 -4.18
CA LEU A 292 -5.49 22.48 -4.55
C LEU A 292 -5.65 22.15 -6.03
N GLU A 293 -4.80 22.79 -6.84
CA GLU A 293 -4.80 22.61 -8.29
C GLU A 293 -4.45 21.17 -8.69
N GLY A 294 -5.15 20.65 -9.71
CA GLY A 294 -4.93 19.30 -10.22
C GLY A 294 -5.61 18.19 -9.41
N ILE A 295 -6.47 18.54 -8.45
CA ILE A 295 -7.34 17.59 -7.75
C ILE A 295 -8.80 17.94 -8.03
N TYR A 296 -9.54 16.99 -8.59
CA TYR A 296 -10.93 17.19 -9.01
C TYR A 296 -11.86 16.14 -8.41
N ILE A 297 -13.08 16.51 -8.10
CA ILE A 297 -14.13 15.64 -7.55
C ILE A 297 -15.33 15.62 -8.48
N SER A 298 -15.92 14.45 -8.63
CA SER A 298 -17.18 14.24 -9.32
C SER A 298 -18.06 13.27 -8.53
N VAL A 299 -19.37 13.38 -8.73
CA VAL A 299 -20.36 12.48 -8.12
C VAL A 299 -21.22 11.83 -9.19
N VAL A 300 -21.54 10.56 -9.02
CA VAL A 300 -22.42 9.83 -9.95
C VAL A 300 -23.21 8.76 -9.22
N GLN A 301 -24.33 8.34 -9.82
CA GLN A 301 -25.02 7.10 -9.50
C GLN A 301 -24.99 6.20 -10.76
N PRO A 302 -24.86 4.87 -10.63
CA PRO A 302 -24.81 3.98 -11.79
C PRO A 302 -25.97 4.15 -12.79
N ARG A 303 -27.19 4.47 -12.31
CA ARG A 303 -28.37 4.68 -13.17
C ARG A 303 -28.27 5.85 -14.15
N PHE A 304 -27.34 6.78 -13.93
CA PHE A 304 -27.17 7.95 -14.79
C PHE A 304 -26.11 7.76 -15.87
N ILE A 305 -25.37 6.65 -15.84
CA ILE A 305 -24.41 6.30 -16.89
C ILE A 305 -25.17 6.08 -18.22
N ALA A 306 -24.57 6.49 -19.33
CA ALA A 306 -25.18 6.37 -20.66
C ALA A 306 -25.60 4.94 -21.01
N GLU A 307 -26.74 4.79 -21.67
CA GLU A 307 -27.31 3.48 -22.03
C GLU A 307 -26.35 2.66 -22.89
N GLU A 308 -25.63 3.29 -23.82
CA GLU A 308 -24.59 2.63 -24.62
C GLU A 308 -23.50 1.97 -23.76
N VAL A 309 -23.14 2.57 -22.63
CA VAL A 309 -22.17 2.02 -21.69
C VAL A 309 -22.80 0.90 -20.88
N ILE A 310 -23.99 1.11 -20.31
CA ILE A 310 -24.73 0.08 -19.56
C ILE A 310 -24.97 -1.18 -20.41
N HIS A 311 -25.20 -1.00 -21.71
CA HIS A 311 -25.50 -2.06 -22.65
C HIS A 311 -24.28 -2.60 -23.41
N SER A 312 -23.10 -2.00 -23.24
CA SER A 312 -21.86 -2.51 -23.80
C SER A 312 -21.41 -3.79 -23.11
N GLN A 313 -20.81 -4.73 -23.84
CA GLN A 313 -20.21 -5.97 -23.32
C GLN A 313 -21.02 -6.68 -22.20
N ARG A 314 -22.36 -6.77 -22.32
CA ARG A 314 -23.26 -7.31 -21.27
C ARG A 314 -22.90 -8.69 -20.76
N LYS A 315 -22.12 -9.47 -21.52
CA LYS A 315 -21.64 -10.79 -21.08
C LYS A 315 -20.59 -10.70 -19.97
N LEU A 316 -20.00 -9.53 -19.68
CA LEU A 316 -18.94 -9.35 -18.69
C LEU A 316 -19.42 -8.74 -17.36
N THR A 317 -20.64 -8.21 -17.31
CA THR A 317 -21.23 -7.63 -16.09
C THR A 317 -22.60 -8.25 -15.80
N ASN A 318 -23.04 -8.17 -14.56
CA ASN A 318 -24.43 -8.41 -14.21
C ASN A 318 -25.27 -7.13 -14.46
N PRO A 319 -26.60 -7.25 -14.65
CA PRO A 319 -27.51 -6.11 -14.62
C PRO A 319 -27.46 -5.40 -13.25
N LEU A 320 -27.71 -4.10 -13.25
CA LEU A 320 -27.77 -3.31 -12.03
C LEU A 320 -29.10 -3.56 -11.31
N ASP A 321 -29.07 -3.80 -10.00
CA ASP A 321 -30.29 -3.82 -9.18
C ASP A 321 -30.71 -2.41 -8.73
N GLU A 322 -31.92 -2.29 -8.19
CA GLU A 322 -32.48 -1.00 -7.76
C GLU A 322 -31.61 -0.28 -6.71
N VAL A 323 -30.90 -1.03 -5.86
CA VAL A 323 -30.12 -0.42 -4.77
C VAL A 323 -28.78 0.09 -5.28
N GLU A 324 -28.03 -0.72 -6.01
CA GLU A 324 -26.74 -0.26 -6.54
C GLU A 324 -26.94 0.81 -7.63
N SER A 325 -28.07 0.79 -8.34
CA SER A 325 -28.43 1.80 -9.32
C SER A 325 -28.52 3.21 -8.73
N GLU A 326 -28.94 3.34 -7.47
CA GLU A 326 -29.10 4.61 -6.74
C GLU A 326 -27.92 4.94 -5.81
N ALA A 327 -26.97 4.01 -5.64
CA ALA A 327 -25.85 4.19 -4.73
C ALA A 327 -24.93 5.34 -5.21
N VAL A 328 -24.75 6.34 -4.34
CA VAL A 328 -23.86 7.46 -4.62
C VAL A 328 -22.41 7.00 -4.65
N SER A 329 -21.70 7.43 -5.69
CA SER A 329 -20.28 7.17 -5.88
C SER A 329 -19.54 8.48 -6.09
N TYR A 330 -18.45 8.67 -5.35
CA TYR A 330 -17.56 9.81 -5.49
C TYR A 330 -16.30 9.39 -6.24
N MET A 331 -15.96 10.16 -7.28
CA MET A 331 -14.74 9.99 -8.05
C MET A 331 -13.81 11.16 -7.77
N VAL A 332 -12.56 10.88 -7.46
CA VAL A 332 -11.51 11.88 -7.24
C VAL A 332 -10.41 11.65 -8.27
N ALA A 333 -10.07 12.67 -9.05
CA ALA A 333 -9.00 12.61 -10.05
C ALA A 333 -7.79 13.43 -9.60
N PHE A 334 -6.60 12.84 -9.72
CA PHE A 334 -5.32 13.46 -9.45
C PHE A 334 -4.52 13.58 -10.75
N ASP A 335 -4.13 14.79 -11.10
CA ASP A 335 -3.29 15.06 -12.28
C ASP A 335 -1.87 14.50 -12.08
N LEU A 336 -1.51 13.47 -12.85
CA LEU A 336 -0.21 12.80 -12.74
C LEU A 336 0.95 13.65 -13.25
N ASP A 337 0.70 14.78 -13.94
CA ASP A 337 1.74 15.74 -14.27
C ASP A 337 2.14 16.58 -13.05
N ARG A 338 1.29 16.65 -12.02
CA ARG A 338 1.48 17.47 -10.82
C ARG A 338 1.83 16.69 -9.58
N PHE A 339 1.51 15.40 -9.54
CA PHE A 339 1.70 14.56 -8.36
C PHE A 339 2.59 13.36 -8.63
N ASN A 340 3.49 13.07 -7.69
CA ASN A 340 4.13 11.76 -7.57
C ASN A 340 3.23 10.84 -6.75
N VAL A 341 3.26 9.54 -7.05
CA VAL A 341 2.54 8.52 -6.28
C VAL A 341 3.54 7.69 -5.49
N GLY A 342 3.31 7.56 -4.19
CA GLY A 342 4.03 6.66 -3.31
C GLY A 342 3.11 5.58 -2.73
N PHE A 343 3.73 4.52 -2.23
CA PHE A 343 3.07 3.40 -1.55
C PHE A 343 3.86 3.06 -0.29
N SER A 344 3.15 2.76 0.81
CA SER A 344 3.78 2.28 2.03
C SER A 344 3.00 1.13 2.65
N VAL A 345 3.72 0.13 3.13
CA VAL A 345 3.16 -1.01 3.84
C VAL A 345 2.86 -0.65 5.30
N GLY A 346 1.72 -1.10 5.79
CA GLY A 346 1.31 -0.92 7.18
C GLY A 346 2.27 -1.64 8.14
N THR A 347 2.20 -1.32 9.45
CA THR A 347 3.04 -2.01 10.45
C THR A 347 2.78 -3.51 10.53
N GLU A 348 1.61 -3.96 10.07
CA GLU A 348 1.19 -5.36 10.16
C GLU A 348 0.59 -5.90 8.85
N HIS A 349 -0.14 -5.08 8.10
CA HIS A 349 -0.83 -5.54 6.89
C HIS A 349 -0.38 -4.80 5.64
N PRO A 350 -0.28 -5.52 4.50
CA PRO A 350 -0.35 -6.98 4.36
C PRO A 350 0.86 -7.71 4.99
N LYS A 351 0.62 -8.92 5.52
CA LYS A 351 1.66 -9.87 6.00
C LYS A 351 2.27 -10.66 4.83
N ALA A 352 3.42 -11.31 5.06
CA ALA A 352 4.11 -12.13 4.06
C ALA A 352 3.64 -13.60 4.01
N GLY A 353 3.19 -14.15 5.15
CA GLY A 353 2.83 -15.57 5.27
C GLY A 353 1.62 -16.03 4.45
N TRP A 354 1.25 -17.29 4.58
CA TRP A 354 0.09 -17.87 3.90
C TRP A 354 -1.22 -17.12 4.23
N SER A 355 -2.11 -17.12 3.24
CA SER A 355 -3.50 -16.69 3.44
C SER A 355 -4.30 -17.90 3.90
N GLU A 356 -5.18 -17.73 4.87
CA GLU A 356 -6.11 -18.78 5.29
C GLU A 356 -7.11 -19.19 4.19
N ARG A 357 -7.23 -18.41 3.11
CA ARG A 357 -8.08 -18.74 1.96
C ARG A 357 -7.40 -19.69 0.96
N THR A 358 -6.09 -19.88 1.11
CA THR A 358 -5.32 -20.80 0.26
C THR A 358 -5.87 -22.22 0.44
N LEU A 359 -6.05 -22.93 -0.67
CA LEU A 359 -6.57 -24.29 -0.64
C LEU A 359 -5.54 -25.24 -0.03
N GLU A 360 -6.02 -26.24 0.73
CA GLU A 360 -5.16 -27.21 1.42
C GLU A 360 -4.19 -27.93 0.47
N GLY A 361 -4.67 -28.33 -0.72
CA GLY A 361 -3.83 -28.97 -1.74
C GLY A 361 -2.82 -28.05 -2.45
N VAL A 362 -2.84 -26.75 -2.17
CA VAL A 362 -1.91 -25.74 -2.70
C VAL A 362 -0.92 -25.27 -1.64
N LEU A 363 -1.29 -25.42 -0.36
CA LEU A 363 -0.38 -25.15 0.75
C LEU A 363 0.80 -26.11 0.70
N ASP A 364 2.01 -25.56 0.80
CA ASP A 364 3.22 -26.34 1.01
C ASP A 364 3.63 -26.25 2.48
N PRO A 365 3.49 -27.32 3.28
CA PRO A 365 3.85 -27.32 4.70
C PRO A 365 5.34 -27.05 4.96
N GLY A 366 6.21 -27.27 3.96
CA GLY A 366 7.63 -26.98 4.04
C GLY A 366 7.97 -25.50 3.85
N MET A 367 7.00 -24.69 3.41
CA MET A 367 7.18 -23.28 3.10
C MET A 367 6.52 -22.39 4.15
N PRO A 368 7.21 -21.38 4.71
CA PRO A 368 6.61 -20.48 5.70
C PRO A 368 5.53 -19.56 5.09
N GLY A 369 5.62 -19.27 3.79
CA GLY A 369 4.64 -18.50 3.03
C GLY A 369 4.81 -18.77 1.53
N PRO A 370 3.93 -18.22 0.67
CA PRO A 370 3.93 -18.50 -0.78
C PRO A 370 5.20 -18.01 -1.47
N ASP A 371 5.89 -17.03 -0.90
CA ASP A 371 7.15 -16.48 -1.43
C ASP A 371 8.40 -17.10 -0.77
N GLY A 372 8.22 -18.05 0.15
CA GLY A 372 9.28 -18.61 0.99
C GLY A 372 9.56 -17.83 2.27
N ILE A 373 8.78 -16.79 2.57
CA ILE A 373 8.88 -15.97 3.80
C ILE A 373 7.52 -15.83 4.48
N ASP A 374 7.50 -15.73 5.82
CA ASP A 374 6.33 -15.35 6.62
C ASP A 374 6.49 -14.00 7.35
N THR A 375 7.71 -13.45 7.33
CA THR A 375 8.11 -12.22 8.01
C THR A 375 8.95 -11.34 7.11
N PHE A 376 8.88 -10.02 7.34
CA PHE A 376 9.76 -9.05 6.70
C PHE A 376 11.06 -8.83 7.48
N PHE A 377 11.22 -9.44 8.66
CA PHE A 377 12.41 -9.26 9.49
C PHE A 377 13.69 -9.57 8.69
N PRO A 378 14.74 -8.72 8.78
CA PRO A 378 14.90 -7.58 9.71
C PRO A 378 14.40 -6.22 9.20
N LEU A 379 13.64 -6.17 8.09
CA LEU A 379 13.01 -4.92 7.65
C LEU A 379 11.90 -4.48 8.59
N VAL A 380 11.70 -3.16 8.62
CA VAL A 380 10.77 -2.47 9.50
C VAL A 380 9.78 -1.66 8.67
N MET A 381 8.53 -2.11 8.67
CA MET A 381 7.39 -1.39 8.08
C MET A 381 6.82 -0.45 9.13
N THR A 382 6.79 0.85 8.84
CA THR A 382 6.40 1.88 9.81
C THR A 382 4.92 2.22 9.74
N GLY A 383 4.21 1.85 8.66
CA GLY A 383 2.82 2.27 8.45
C GLY A 383 2.63 3.78 8.49
N MET A 384 3.66 4.54 8.07
CA MET A 384 3.68 5.99 8.08
C MET A 384 4.44 6.51 6.87
N ILE A 385 4.00 7.66 6.36
CA ILE A 385 4.75 8.42 5.38
C ILE A 385 6.06 8.89 6.02
N SER A 386 7.19 8.65 5.33
CA SER A 386 8.50 9.15 5.77
C SER A 386 8.46 10.68 5.97
N PRO A 387 9.14 11.24 6.99
CA PRO A 387 9.06 12.66 7.31
C PRO A 387 9.36 13.61 6.13
N ASP A 388 10.18 13.22 5.17
CA ASP A 388 10.47 14.04 3.98
C ASP A 388 9.26 14.12 3.03
N ASN A 389 8.61 12.98 2.78
CA ASN A 389 7.40 12.92 1.97
C ASN A 389 6.20 13.54 2.69
N ALA A 390 6.11 13.39 4.01
CA ALA A 390 5.05 13.98 4.82
C ALA A 390 5.01 15.51 4.74
N ARG A 391 6.17 16.14 4.45
CA ARG A 391 6.23 17.59 4.21
C ARG A 391 5.66 17.99 2.86
N MET A 392 5.52 17.09 1.90
CA MET A 392 5.06 17.37 0.53
C MET A 392 3.73 16.71 0.19
N VAL A 393 3.19 15.90 1.10
CA VAL A 393 1.96 15.14 0.89
C VAL A 393 0.76 16.07 0.77
N ASN A 394 -0.10 15.76 -0.20
CA ASN A 394 -1.41 16.39 -0.39
C ASN A 394 -2.55 15.39 -0.32
N VAL A 395 -2.29 14.09 -0.47
CA VAL A 395 -3.33 13.06 -0.42
C VAL A 395 -2.78 11.80 0.22
N ALA A 396 -3.59 11.10 1.00
CA ALA A 396 -3.37 9.69 1.32
C ALA A 396 -4.69 8.93 1.22
N PHE A 397 -4.62 7.69 0.73
CA PHE A 397 -5.78 6.81 0.64
C PHE A 397 -5.37 5.35 0.81
N ILE A 398 -6.32 4.54 1.23
CA ILE A 398 -6.11 3.11 1.54
C ILE A 398 -5.49 2.32 0.38
N GLY A 399 -4.66 1.34 0.72
CA GLY A 399 -4.04 0.43 -0.23
C GLY A 399 -4.94 -0.75 -0.56
N GLY A 400 -4.38 -1.95 -0.45
CA GLY A 400 -5.07 -3.17 -0.81
C GLY A 400 -5.54 -4.00 0.37
N PHE A 401 -5.91 -5.24 0.08
CA PHE A 401 -6.39 -6.18 1.09
C PHE A 401 -5.31 -6.61 2.08
N LYS A 402 -5.73 -6.94 3.32
CA LYS A 402 -4.93 -7.75 4.25
C LYS A 402 -4.55 -9.08 3.61
N ARG A 403 -3.44 -9.67 4.06
CA ARG A 403 -2.93 -10.96 3.56
C ARG A 403 -3.97 -12.08 3.55
N TYR A 404 -4.85 -12.10 4.55
CA TYR A 404 -5.97 -13.04 4.61
C TYR A 404 -6.81 -13.04 3.31
N HIS A 405 -7.14 -11.89 2.72
CA HIS A 405 -7.94 -11.87 1.48
C HIS A 405 -7.09 -11.85 0.20
N SER A 406 -5.76 -11.93 0.31
CA SER A 406 -4.87 -11.80 -0.84
C SER A 406 -4.83 -13.02 -1.75
N ALA A 407 -5.23 -14.22 -1.27
CA ALA A 407 -5.29 -15.44 -2.09
C ALA A 407 -6.69 -15.70 -2.63
N PHE A 408 -6.75 -16.38 -3.78
CA PHE A 408 -7.98 -16.83 -4.40
C PHE A 408 -8.46 -18.11 -3.74
N HIS A 409 -9.75 -18.15 -3.43
CA HIS A 409 -10.39 -19.36 -2.88
C HIS A 409 -11.10 -20.20 -3.94
N TYR A 410 -11.40 -19.61 -5.11
CA TYR A 410 -12.14 -20.26 -6.19
C TYR A 410 -11.49 -20.02 -7.55
N GLY A 411 -11.76 -20.94 -8.48
CA GLY A 411 -11.31 -20.83 -9.87
C GLY A 411 -9.84 -21.19 -10.07
N THR A 412 -9.36 -21.03 -11.30
CA THR A 412 -8.01 -21.47 -11.70
C THR A 412 -6.89 -20.75 -10.95
N LEU A 413 -7.11 -19.48 -10.57
CA LEU A 413 -6.13 -18.70 -9.79
C LEU A 413 -5.95 -19.25 -8.37
N ALA A 414 -6.96 -19.92 -7.80
CA ALA A 414 -6.85 -20.55 -6.49
C ALA A 414 -5.96 -21.81 -6.50
N LEU A 415 -5.77 -22.44 -7.67
CA LEU A 415 -5.07 -23.72 -7.84
C LEU A 415 -3.62 -23.57 -8.27
N ASN A 416 -3.21 -22.38 -8.70
CA ASN A 416 -1.90 -22.13 -9.31
C ASN A 416 -1.17 -21.00 -8.57
N ASN A 417 0.14 -20.89 -8.79
CA ASN A 417 1.00 -19.85 -8.20
C ASN A 417 0.72 -19.62 -6.71
N TYR A 418 0.68 -20.73 -5.96
CA TYR A 418 0.45 -20.72 -4.52
C TYR A 418 -0.88 -20.08 -4.07
N GLY A 419 -1.89 -20.04 -4.95
CA GLY A 419 -3.18 -19.41 -4.67
C GLY A 419 -3.26 -17.95 -5.13
N HIS A 420 -2.30 -17.49 -5.94
CA HIS A 420 -2.22 -16.13 -6.49
C HIS A 420 -2.34 -15.05 -5.42
N HIS A 421 -1.45 -15.09 -4.43
CA HIS A 421 -1.39 -14.01 -3.44
C HIS A 421 -1.02 -12.68 -4.08
N SER A 422 -1.80 -11.63 -3.82
CA SER A 422 -1.45 -10.26 -4.20
C SER A 422 -0.03 -9.87 -3.76
N GLY A 423 0.83 -9.55 -4.73
CA GLY A 423 2.18 -9.05 -4.51
C GLY A 423 2.28 -7.54 -4.28
N PHE A 424 3.43 -7.11 -3.75
CA PHE A 424 3.73 -5.69 -3.51
C PHE A 424 5.22 -5.41 -3.35
N ILE A 425 5.61 -4.20 -3.76
CA ILE A 425 6.97 -3.66 -3.76
C ILE A 425 6.92 -2.26 -3.14
N GLU A 426 7.80 -1.98 -2.18
CA GLU A 426 7.99 -0.66 -1.58
C GLU A 426 9.45 -0.24 -1.72
N TYR A 427 9.69 0.94 -2.31
CA TYR A 427 11.05 1.47 -2.58
C TYR A 427 11.99 0.46 -3.25
N GLY A 428 11.50 -0.25 -4.27
CA GLY A 428 12.24 -1.27 -5.01
C GLY A 428 12.50 -2.57 -4.25
N THR A 429 12.04 -2.69 -3.01
CA THR A 429 12.15 -3.90 -2.20
C THR A 429 10.91 -4.77 -2.40
N ILE A 430 11.12 -5.99 -2.88
CA ILE A 430 10.07 -6.98 -3.11
C ILE A 430 9.68 -7.60 -1.77
N LEU A 431 8.50 -7.26 -1.27
CA LEU A 431 7.98 -7.77 0.00
C LEU A 431 7.03 -8.96 -0.21
N SER A 432 6.39 -9.04 -1.38
CA SER A 432 5.68 -10.24 -1.87
C SER A 432 5.69 -10.24 -3.40
N LYS A 433 5.93 -11.38 -4.04
CA LYS A 433 6.13 -11.44 -5.50
C LYS A 433 4.86 -11.05 -6.26
N LEU A 434 5.04 -10.31 -7.36
CA LEU A 434 3.95 -9.97 -8.27
C LEU A 434 3.53 -11.20 -9.07
N GLN A 435 2.23 -11.53 -9.03
CA GLN A 435 1.66 -12.71 -9.67
C GLN A 435 1.01 -12.36 -11.01
N PRO A 436 1.18 -13.20 -12.05
CA PRO A 436 0.51 -13.03 -13.33
C PRO A 436 -1.03 -13.02 -13.21
N GLY A 437 -1.70 -12.30 -14.11
CA GLY A 437 -3.16 -12.22 -14.16
C GLY A 437 -3.79 -11.29 -13.12
N LEU A 438 -3.00 -10.69 -12.22
CA LEU A 438 -3.50 -9.76 -11.21
C LEU A 438 -3.37 -8.30 -11.64
N ALA A 439 -4.38 -7.50 -11.30
CA ALA A 439 -4.37 -6.07 -11.55
C ALA A 439 -3.34 -5.38 -10.64
N THR A 440 -2.47 -4.59 -11.26
CA THR A 440 -1.28 -4.02 -10.63
C THR A 440 -1.19 -2.53 -10.93
N ILE A 441 -1.03 -1.71 -9.89
CA ILE A 441 -0.49 -0.36 -10.03
C ILE A 441 1.03 -0.42 -9.86
N ILE A 442 1.74 0.30 -10.72
CA ILE A 442 3.20 0.34 -10.82
C ILE A 442 3.61 1.81 -10.79
N VAL A 443 4.64 2.12 -10.02
CA VAL A 443 5.36 3.39 -10.04
C VAL A 443 6.82 3.06 -10.37
N ASP A 444 7.29 3.53 -11.51
CA ASP A 444 8.64 3.31 -11.99
C ASP A 444 9.63 4.25 -11.27
N ALA A 445 10.93 4.00 -11.39
CA ALA A 445 12.00 4.76 -10.75
C ALA A 445 11.96 6.26 -11.11
N ASP A 446 11.53 6.57 -12.33
CA ASP A 446 11.36 7.94 -12.84
C ASP A 446 10.05 8.61 -12.38
N GLY A 447 9.21 7.89 -11.64
CA GLY A 447 7.93 8.36 -11.12
C GLY A 447 6.75 8.18 -12.09
N GLN A 448 6.93 7.54 -13.25
CA GLN A 448 5.81 7.19 -14.12
C GLN A 448 4.87 6.21 -13.42
N VAL A 449 3.57 6.46 -13.53
CA VAL A 449 2.53 5.65 -12.90
C VAL A 449 1.79 4.87 -13.97
N ASN A 450 1.70 3.56 -13.83
CA ASN A 450 1.06 2.67 -14.78
C ASN A 450 0.11 1.70 -14.07
N MET A 451 -0.94 1.26 -14.77
CA MET A 451 -1.82 0.19 -14.30
C MET A 451 -2.05 -0.82 -15.41
N LYS A 452 -1.91 -2.10 -15.09
CA LYS A 452 -2.11 -3.22 -16.03
C LYS A 452 -2.39 -4.53 -15.31
N THR A 453 -2.82 -5.53 -16.08
CA THR A 453 -2.77 -6.93 -15.67
C THR A 453 -1.32 -7.40 -15.77
N TRP A 454 -0.75 -7.89 -14.66
CA TRP A 454 0.65 -8.34 -14.62
C TRP A 454 0.85 -9.61 -15.44
N THR A 455 2.02 -9.72 -16.07
CA THR A 455 2.44 -10.90 -16.84
C THR A 455 3.85 -11.32 -16.40
N GLU A 456 4.23 -12.57 -16.65
CA GLU A 456 5.60 -13.03 -16.35
C GLU A 456 6.65 -12.21 -17.10
N THR A 457 6.35 -11.74 -18.31
CA THR A 457 7.28 -10.91 -19.10
C THR A 457 7.59 -9.56 -18.46
N ASP A 458 6.72 -9.08 -17.57
CA ASP A 458 6.94 -7.84 -16.82
C ASP A 458 8.02 -7.99 -15.75
N ASN A 459 8.36 -9.22 -15.34
CA ASN A 459 9.41 -9.47 -14.35
C ASN A 459 10.78 -8.93 -14.78
N LYS A 460 11.00 -8.71 -16.09
CA LYS A 460 12.23 -8.10 -16.62
C LYS A 460 12.45 -6.66 -16.13
N ASN A 461 11.37 -5.97 -15.75
CA ASN A 461 11.40 -4.56 -15.31
C ASN A 461 11.47 -4.42 -13.77
N LEU A 462 11.48 -5.52 -13.00
CA LEU A 462 11.41 -5.46 -11.52
C LEU A 462 12.49 -4.57 -10.89
N LYS A 463 13.66 -4.45 -11.51
CA LYS A 463 14.76 -3.62 -11.03
C LYS A 463 14.39 -2.14 -10.98
N GLU A 464 13.61 -1.68 -11.94
CA GLU A 464 13.26 -0.26 -12.17
C GLU A 464 11.96 0.14 -11.44
N ILE A 465 11.25 -0.81 -10.85
CA ILE A 465 9.99 -0.53 -10.15
C ILE A 465 10.30 0.05 -8.77
N ARG A 466 9.87 1.28 -8.52
CA ARG A 466 9.95 1.91 -7.20
C ARG A 466 8.84 1.41 -6.28
N HIS A 467 7.60 1.37 -6.77
CA HIS A 467 6.47 0.83 -6.02
C HIS A 467 5.60 -0.04 -6.92
N ALA A 468 5.06 -1.12 -6.37
CA ALA A 468 3.98 -1.85 -7.03
C ALA A 468 3.03 -2.45 -6.00
N ARG A 469 1.76 -2.58 -6.39
CA ARG A 469 0.76 -3.22 -5.54
C ARG A 469 -0.30 -3.89 -6.39
N GLN A 470 -0.55 -5.16 -6.14
CA GLN A 470 -1.58 -5.93 -6.84
C GLN A 470 -2.83 -6.05 -5.98
N ASN A 471 -4.03 -5.98 -6.56
CA ASN A 471 -5.27 -6.38 -5.89
C ASN A 471 -6.15 -7.16 -6.86
N GLY A 472 -6.31 -8.46 -6.60
CA GLY A 472 -7.21 -9.32 -7.36
C GLY A 472 -7.05 -9.19 -8.88
N VAL A 473 -8.14 -9.39 -9.59
CA VAL A 473 -8.24 -9.27 -11.06
C VAL A 473 -8.74 -7.88 -11.48
N PRO A 474 -8.58 -7.45 -12.75
CA PRO A 474 -9.08 -6.15 -13.22
C PRO A 474 -10.59 -5.95 -13.04
N ILE A 475 -10.97 -4.71 -12.71
CA ILE A 475 -12.35 -4.21 -12.86
C ILE A 475 -12.56 -3.71 -14.28
N ILE A 476 -11.62 -2.91 -14.79
CA ILE A 476 -11.51 -2.56 -16.22
C ILE A 476 -10.16 -3.08 -16.70
N ASP A 477 -10.20 -3.84 -17.79
CA ASP A 477 -9.02 -4.37 -18.46
C ASP A 477 -8.81 -3.61 -19.78
N TYR A 478 -7.54 -3.30 -20.06
CA TYR A 478 -7.12 -2.55 -21.24
C TYR A 478 -6.35 -3.47 -22.16
N ASP A 479 -6.81 -3.61 -23.40
CA ASP A 479 -6.07 -4.31 -24.42
C ASP A 479 -5.26 -3.31 -25.25
N PRO A 480 -3.92 -3.26 -25.10
CA PRO A 480 -3.08 -2.32 -25.84
C PRO A 480 -3.06 -2.61 -27.34
N SER A 481 -3.37 -3.83 -27.78
CA SER A 481 -3.37 -4.19 -29.21
C SER A 481 -4.58 -3.64 -29.96
N THR A 482 -5.71 -3.50 -29.27
CA THR A 482 -6.96 -2.97 -29.84
C THR A 482 -7.28 -1.55 -29.38
N GLY A 483 -6.63 -1.07 -28.31
CA GLY A 483 -6.93 0.22 -27.68
C GLY A 483 -8.24 0.22 -26.90
N ILE A 484 -8.85 -0.94 -26.66
CA ILE A 484 -10.19 -1.05 -26.06
C ILE A 484 -10.08 -1.32 -24.56
N SER A 485 -10.80 -0.51 -23.78
CA SER A 485 -11.07 -0.76 -22.36
C SER A 485 -12.43 -1.43 -22.18
N LYS A 486 -12.47 -2.54 -21.44
CA LYS A 486 -13.70 -3.31 -21.18
C LYS A 486 -13.76 -3.79 -19.72
N PRO A 487 -14.94 -4.19 -19.19
CA PRO A 487 -15.00 -4.84 -17.89
C PRO A 487 -14.11 -6.09 -17.87
N GLY A 488 -13.42 -6.32 -16.77
CA GLY A 488 -12.58 -7.50 -16.61
C GLY A 488 -13.38 -8.80 -16.71
N GLU A 489 -12.74 -9.88 -17.19
CA GLU A 489 -13.39 -11.17 -17.44
C GLU A 489 -14.16 -11.71 -16.23
N TYR A 490 -13.62 -11.47 -15.04
CA TYR A 490 -14.16 -12.00 -13.79
C TYR A 490 -15.13 -11.07 -13.07
N VAL A 491 -15.42 -9.87 -13.59
CA VAL A 491 -16.24 -8.84 -12.92
C VAL A 491 -17.61 -9.37 -12.49
N ARG A 492 -18.29 -10.14 -13.35
CA ARG A 492 -19.60 -10.74 -13.04
C ARG A 492 -19.56 -11.97 -12.11
N PHE A 493 -18.38 -12.53 -11.85
CA PHE A 493 -18.21 -13.81 -11.16
C PHE A 493 -17.69 -13.62 -9.74
N TRP A 494 -18.59 -13.64 -8.76
CA TRP A 494 -18.27 -13.44 -7.34
C TRP A 494 -17.05 -14.25 -6.88
N GLY A 495 -17.10 -15.58 -6.99
CA GLY A 495 -16.03 -16.46 -6.52
C GLY A 495 -14.72 -16.31 -7.32
N LYS A 496 -14.79 -16.46 -8.65
CA LYS A 496 -13.59 -16.46 -9.51
C LYS A 496 -12.86 -15.12 -9.54
N GLY A 497 -13.59 -14.00 -9.40
CA GLY A 497 -12.97 -12.68 -9.28
C GLY A 497 -12.39 -12.38 -7.91
N ASN A 498 -12.51 -13.32 -6.97
CA ASN A 498 -12.13 -13.14 -5.57
C ASN A 498 -12.80 -11.92 -4.92
N TRP A 499 -14.01 -11.58 -5.38
CA TRP A 499 -14.70 -10.41 -4.90
C TRP A 499 -15.23 -10.68 -3.50
N SER A 500 -14.82 -9.90 -2.52
CA SER A 500 -15.42 -9.99 -1.19
C SER A 500 -16.79 -9.30 -1.18
N GLY A 501 -17.72 -9.85 -0.42
CA GLY A 501 -18.99 -9.22 -0.09
C GLY A 501 -18.89 -8.43 1.20
N SER A 502 -20.00 -7.81 1.61
CA SER A 502 -20.20 -7.24 2.92
C SER A 502 -19.94 -8.28 4.02
N ILE A 503 -19.93 -7.80 5.24
CA ILE A 503 -19.73 -8.60 6.44
C ILE A 503 -20.82 -9.66 6.64
N SER A 504 -22.03 -9.39 6.14
CA SER A 504 -23.19 -10.29 6.09
C SER A 504 -23.24 -11.12 4.80
N LYS A 505 -22.10 -11.22 4.09
CA LYS A 505 -21.94 -11.94 2.83
C LYS A 505 -22.86 -11.45 1.70
N LYS A 506 -23.38 -10.23 1.79
CA LYS A 506 -24.08 -9.59 0.67
C LYS A 506 -23.05 -9.14 -0.36
N TYR A 507 -23.32 -9.34 -1.64
CA TYR A 507 -22.36 -8.95 -2.66
C TYR A 507 -22.23 -7.42 -2.80
N ARG A 508 -23.32 -6.69 -2.57
CA ARG A 508 -23.32 -5.22 -2.45
C ARG A 508 -22.64 -4.79 -1.15
N THR A 509 -21.72 -3.84 -1.25
CA THR A 509 -21.01 -3.30 -0.10
C THR A 509 -20.31 -1.99 -0.45
N LEU A 510 -19.83 -1.30 0.58
CA LEU A 510 -18.92 -0.16 0.46
C LEU A 510 -17.60 -0.61 -0.16
N ARG A 511 -17.16 0.04 -1.24
CA ARG A 511 -15.92 -0.31 -1.97
C ARG A 511 -15.07 0.92 -2.26
N ALA A 512 -13.76 0.71 -2.32
CA ALA A 512 -12.83 1.64 -2.95
C ALA A 512 -12.25 1.04 -4.24
N GLY A 513 -11.89 1.88 -5.19
CA GLY A 513 -11.26 1.46 -6.43
C GLY A 513 -10.24 2.48 -6.91
N LEU A 514 -9.33 2.04 -7.77
CA LEU A 514 -8.29 2.86 -8.37
C LEU A 514 -8.29 2.65 -9.88
N ALA A 515 -8.13 3.72 -10.64
CA ALA A 515 -8.12 3.67 -12.09
C ALA A 515 -7.13 4.66 -12.69
N VAL A 516 -6.70 4.40 -13.92
CA VAL A 516 -6.01 5.40 -14.75
C VAL A 516 -6.95 5.88 -15.83
N HIS A 517 -7.05 7.19 -16.00
CA HIS A 517 -7.70 7.84 -17.11
C HIS A 517 -6.65 8.59 -17.93
N GLU A 518 -6.80 8.57 -19.24
CA GLU A 518 -5.89 9.24 -20.17
C GLU A 518 -6.72 9.85 -21.29
N ASN A 519 -6.55 11.16 -21.50
CA ASN A 519 -7.19 11.86 -22.62
C ASN A 519 -6.38 13.11 -22.99
N ASP A 520 -6.32 13.42 -24.28
CA ASP A 520 -5.62 14.60 -24.83
C ASP A 520 -4.19 14.79 -24.28
N GLY A 521 -3.45 13.70 -24.11
CA GLY A 521 -2.08 13.71 -23.59
C GLY A 521 -1.96 13.95 -22.08
N ARG A 522 -3.08 14.09 -21.35
CA ARG A 522 -3.10 14.19 -19.88
C ARG A 522 -3.45 12.86 -19.25
N ARG A 523 -2.84 12.59 -18.09
CA ARG A 523 -3.04 11.35 -17.35
C ARG A 523 -3.50 11.65 -15.93
N PHE A 524 -4.48 10.90 -15.47
CA PHE A 524 -5.01 11.03 -14.12
C PHE A 524 -5.02 9.68 -13.43
N LEU A 525 -4.64 9.69 -12.15
CA LEU A 525 -4.99 8.62 -11.22
C LEU A 525 -6.35 8.95 -10.62
N MET A 526 -7.30 8.03 -10.72
CA MET A 526 -8.66 8.21 -10.22
C MET A 526 -8.95 7.27 -9.06
N PHE A 527 -9.31 7.82 -7.92
CA PHE A 527 -9.86 7.08 -6.79
C PHE A 527 -11.39 7.09 -6.86
N GLY A 528 -12.02 5.93 -6.67
CA GLY A 528 -13.46 5.80 -6.57
C GLY A 528 -13.88 5.33 -5.18
N TYR A 529 -14.80 6.05 -4.55
CA TYR A 529 -15.54 5.62 -3.37
C TYR A 529 -16.96 5.24 -3.80
N PHE A 530 -17.40 4.03 -3.47
CA PHE A 530 -18.70 3.51 -3.88
C PHE A 530 -19.49 3.06 -2.66
N SER A 531 -20.54 3.81 -2.31
CA SER A 531 -21.25 3.65 -1.02
C SER A 531 -21.87 2.26 -0.80
N SER A 532 -22.48 1.66 -1.83
CA SER A 532 -23.02 0.30 -1.77
C SER A 532 -23.24 -0.29 -3.17
N VAL A 533 -22.20 -0.87 -3.76
CA VAL A 533 -22.23 -1.36 -5.15
C VAL A 533 -21.64 -2.76 -5.31
N THR A 534 -21.99 -3.44 -6.40
CA THR A 534 -21.25 -4.61 -6.88
C THR A 534 -20.06 -4.18 -7.76
N THR A 535 -19.17 -5.12 -8.09
CA THR A 535 -18.10 -4.85 -9.07
C THR A 535 -18.64 -4.60 -10.48
N SER A 536 -19.87 -5.03 -10.81
CA SER A 536 -20.52 -4.71 -12.08
C SER A 536 -20.87 -3.23 -12.17
N ALA A 537 -21.48 -2.66 -11.13
CA ALA A 537 -21.71 -1.22 -11.03
C ALA A 537 -20.39 -0.42 -11.04
N MET A 538 -19.34 -0.86 -10.33
CA MET A 538 -18.02 -0.22 -10.40
C MET A 538 -17.49 -0.19 -11.83
N ALA A 539 -17.54 -1.32 -12.55
CA ALA A 539 -17.11 -1.38 -13.93
C ALA A 539 -17.91 -0.41 -14.82
N ARG A 540 -19.23 -0.32 -14.65
CA ARG A 540 -20.05 0.64 -15.43
C ARG A 540 -19.69 2.10 -15.14
N ILE A 541 -19.45 2.45 -13.88
CA ILE A 541 -18.99 3.79 -13.53
C ILE A 541 -17.63 4.07 -14.17
N PHE A 542 -16.63 3.19 -14.00
CA PHE A 542 -15.30 3.39 -14.57
C PHE A 542 -15.33 3.45 -16.11
N GLN A 543 -16.16 2.65 -16.78
CA GLN A 543 -16.39 2.78 -18.22
C GLN A 543 -17.01 4.14 -18.58
N GLY A 544 -17.99 4.60 -17.81
CA GLY A 544 -18.61 5.92 -17.99
C GLY A 544 -17.57 7.04 -17.90
N TYR A 545 -16.66 6.97 -16.93
CA TYR A 545 -15.53 7.89 -16.79
C TYR A 545 -14.39 7.65 -17.79
N LYS A 546 -14.58 6.75 -18.76
CA LYS A 546 -13.58 6.40 -19.79
C LYS A 546 -12.24 6.02 -19.17
N CYS A 547 -12.26 5.34 -18.03
CA CYS A 547 -11.02 4.85 -17.42
C CYS A 547 -10.39 3.81 -18.33
N LYS A 548 -9.10 3.97 -18.59
CA LYS A 548 -8.30 3.06 -19.41
C LYS A 548 -8.20 1.69 -18.75
N TYR A 549 -7.88 1.68 -17.45
CA TYR A 549 -7.73 0.48 -16.64
C TYR A 549 -8.19 0.76 -15.21
N ALA A 550 -8.71 -0.24 -14.49
CA ALA A 550 -9.16 -0.08 -13.10
C ALA A 550 -9.01 -1.36 -12.27
N MET A 551 -8.76 -1.20 -10.98
CA MET A 551 -8.64 -2.28 -9.99
C MET A 551 -9.45 -1.97 -8.73
N LEU A 552 -9.77 -3.02 -7.97
CA LEU A 552 -10.42 -2.92 -6.67
C LEU A 552 -9.37 -2.59 -5.58
N LEU A 553 -9.71 -1.76 -4.61
CA LEU A 553 -8.95 -1.55 -3.37
C LEU A 553 -9.62 -2.28 -2.20
N ASP A 554 -9.27 -1.97 -0.96
CA ASP A 554 -10.00 -2.56 0.18
C ASP A 554 -11.46 -2.07 0.28
N ILE A 555 -12.27 -2.75 1.08
CA ILE A 555 -13.73 -2.63 1.08
C ILE A 555 -14.34 -2.73 2.49
N ASN A 556 -15.67 -2.60 2.58
CA ASN A 556 -16.55 -2.91 3.72
C ASN A 556 -16.56 -1.94 4.91
N ALA A 557 -15.65 -0.98 5.00
CA ALA A 557 -15.66 0.02 6.08
C ALA A 557 -15.00 1.33 5.65
N LEU A 558 -15.38 2.45 6.27
CA LEU A 558 -14.78 3.76 6.01
C LEU A 558 -13.26 3.75 6.22
N GLU A 559 -12.77 2.96 7.17
CA GLU A 559 -11.34 2.77 7.42
C GLU A 559 -10.60 2.06 6.29
N HIS A 560 -11.33 1.24 5.51
CA HIS A 560 -10.84 0.43 4.38
C HIS A 560 -11.15 1.08 3.02
N THR A 561 -11.90 2.18 3.01
CA THR A 561 -12.16 3.02 1.82
C THR A 561 -11.74 4.46 2.05
N TYR A 562 -10.81 4.67 2.99
CA TYR A 562 -10.36 5.98 3.45
C TYR A 562 -9.65 6.74 2.33
N LEU A 563 -9.99 8.03 2.20
CA LEU A 563 -9.25 9.00 1.42
C LEU A 563 -9.30 10.36 2.11
N SER A 564 -8.15 11.02 2.17
CA SER A 564 -8.03 12.36 2.72
C SER A 564 -7.12 13.22 1.91
N ILE A 565 -7.50 14.49 1.82
CA ILE A 565 -6.73 15.55 1.18
C ILE A 565 -6.21 16.46 2.26
N TYR A 566 -4.92 16.80 2.15
CA TYR A 566 -4.20 17.65 3.07
C TYR A 566 -3.89 18.98 2.40
N LYS A 567 -4.45 20.05 2.96
CA LYS A 567 -4.14 21.42 2.59
C LYS A 567 -3.23 22.03 3.63
N LYS A 568 -2.09 22.54 3.19
CA LYS A 568 -1.16 23.23 4.11
C LYS A 568 -1.63 24.66 4.34
N ASN A 569 -1.68 25.07 5.60
CA ASN A 569 -2.00 26.42 6.03
C ASN A 569 -0.92 26.88 7.03
N ASN A 570 -0.05 27.83 6.67
CA ASN A 570 0.98 28.46 7.53
C ASN A 570 1.35 27.68 8.82
N GLY A 571 2.02 26.53 8.68
CA GLY A 571 2.50 25.71 9.81
C GLY A 571 1.56 24.62 10.33
N SER A 572 0.37 24.47 9.74
CA SER A 572 -0.65 23.45 10.07
C SER A 572 -1.20 22.75 8.83
N PHE A 573 -1.91 21.64 9.03
CA PHE A 573 -2.66 20.94 8.00
C PHE A 573 -4.16 21.10 8.22
N SER A 574 -4.89 21.46 7.18
CA SER A 574 -6.31 21.18 7.06
C SER A 574 -6.46 19.75 6.51
N VAL A 575 -7.29 18.95 7.19
CA VAL A 575 -7.61 17.58 6.78
C VAL A 575 -9.02 17.59 6.22
N MET A 576 -9.14 17.27 4.93
CA MET A 576 -10.41 17.13 4.24
C MET A 576 -10.61 15.67 3.88
N ASN A 577 -11.38 14.97 4.70
CA ASN A 577 -11.73 13.58 4.45
C ASN A 577 -12.80 13.49 3.35
N LEU A 578 -12.70 12.53 2.42
CA LEU A 578 -13.65 12.37 1.32
C LEU A 578 -15.09 12.29 1.82
N ILE A 579 -15.32 11.44 2.82
CA ILE A 579 -16.60 11.31 3.52
C ILE A 579 -16.44 11.86 4.94
N LYS A 580 -17.37 12.69 5.39
CA LYS A 580 -17.33 13.32 6.72
C LYS A 580 -17.07 12.32 7.84
N GLY A 581 -17.73 11.16 7.81
CA GLY A 581 -17.59 10.10 8.81
C GLY A 581 -16.20 9.47 8.93
N MET A 582 -15.28 9.71 7.97
CA MET A 582 -13.90 9.23 8.07
C MET A 582 -13.07 10.02 9.09
N ASN A 583 -13.54 11.17 9.57
CA ASN A 583 -12.84 11.99 10.58
C ASN A 583 -12.54 11.27 11.90
N VAL A 584 -13.32 10.24 12.25
CA VAL A 584 -13.10 9.40 13.44
C VAL A 584 -11.80 8.59 13.38
N LEU A 585 -11.21 8.47 12.19
CA LEU A 585 -10.00 7.70 11.92
C LEU A 585 -8.73 8.53 12.12
N ASP A 586 -8.85 9.86 12.17
CA ASP A 586 -7.79 10.75 12.60
C ASP A 586 -7.66 10.73 14.13
N LYS A 587 -6.59 11.31 14.68
CA LYS A 587 -6.45 11.53 16.13
C LYS A 587 -6.67 13.01 16.42
N VAL A 588 -7.04 13.33 17.67
CA VAL A 588 -7.08 14.70 18.16
C VAL A 588 -6.16 14.79 19.38
N SER A 589 -5.25 15.75 19.38
CA SER A 589 -4.41 16.11 20.53
C SER A 589 -4.35 17.62 20.63
N ASP A 590 -4.53 18.19 21.81
CA ASP A 590 -4.46 19.64 22.04
C ASP A 590 -5.31 20.47 21.06
N ASN A 591 -6.52 19.98 20.77
CA ASN A 591 -7.45 20.52 19.76
C ASN A 591 -6.92 20.57 18.32
N GLN A 592 -5.82 19.89 18.03
CA GLN A 592 -5.28 19.73 16.68
C GLN A 592 -5.59 18.33 16.14
N THR A 593 -6.01 18.28 14.87
CA THR A 593 -6.19 17.02 14.17
C THR A 593 -4.81 16.47 13.77
N ILE A 594 -4.52 15.26 14.21
CA ILE A 594 -3.35 14.48 13.82
C ILE A 594 -3.81 13.51 12.72
N PRO A 595 -3.43 13.72 11.45
CA PRO A 595 -3.96 12.94 10.34
C PRO A 595 -3.43 11.50 10.35
N ARG A 596 -4.29 10.54 9.98
CA ARG A 596 -3.89 9.15 9.71
C ARG A 596 -2.79 9.09 8.67
N PHE A 597 -1.88 8.10 8.79
CA PHE A 597 -0.69 7.88 7.94
C PHE A 597 0.43 8.93 8.00
N ILE A 598 0.13 10.17 8.42
CA ILE A 598 1.12 11.24 8.58
C ILE A 598 1.60 11.33 10.03
N GLY A 599 0.65 11.44 10.96
CA GLY A 599 0.96 11.79 12.35
C GLY A 599 1.15 10.59 13.29
N PHE A 600 0.73 9.39 12.87
CA PHE A 600 0.93 8.16 13.65
C PHE A 600 0.95 6.90 12.77
N PRO A 601 1.58 5.80 13.24
CA PRO A 601 1.61 4.51 12.54
C PRO A 601 0.24 3.87 12.35
N ASP A 602 0.01 3.31 11.18
CA ASP A 602 -1.20 2.54 10.85
C ASP A 602 -0.87 1.08 10.54
N ASN A 603 -1.78 0.17 10.87
CA ASN A 603 -1.62 -1.24 10.57
C ASN A 603 -1.85 -1.57 9.08
N ARG A 604 -2.51 -0.69 8.30
CA ARG A 604 -2.83 -0.91 6.88
C ARG A 604 -1.82 -0.26 5.94
N ASP A 605 -1.66 -0.87 4.77
CA ASP A 605 -0.98 -0.27 3.62
C ASP A 605 -1.82 0.83 2.97
N PHE A 606 -1.15 1.79 2.36
CA PHE A 606 -1.78 2.96 1.77
C PHE A 606 -0.92 3.56 0.65
N PHE A 607 -1.59 4.31 -0.22
CA PHE A 607 -0.94 5.18 -1.20
C PHE A 607 -0.96 6.62 -0.69
N TYR A 608 0.00 7.41 -1.17
CA TYR A 608 0.06 8.83 -0.89
C TYR A 608 0.54 9.59 -2.12
N LEU A 609 0.16 10.86 -2.21
CA LEU A 609 0.54 11.73 -3.32
C LEU A 609 1.29 12.94 -2.79
N THR A 610 2.45 13.21 -3.38
CA THR A 610 3.24 14.41 -3.09
C THR A 610 3.24 15.32 -4.32
N LYS A 611 3.17 16.64 -4.11
CA LYS A 611 3.32 17.59 -5.22
C LYS A 611 4.71 17.43 -5.84
N LYS A 612 4.79 17.37 -7.17
CA LYS A 612 6.07 17.45 -7.89
C LYS A 612 6.66 18.84 -7.66
N GLU A 613 7.98 18.90 -7.48
CA GLU A 613 8.69 20.17 -7.51
C GLU A 613 8.55 20.77 -8.91
N GLU A 614 8.25 22.07 -8.97
CA GLU A 614 8.27 22.82 -10.24
C GLU A 614 9.73 22.82 -10.73
N LYS A 615 9.95 22.24 -11.92
CA LYS A 615 11.28 22.13 -12.54
C LYS A 615 11.82 23.48 -12.96
#